data_AF-A0A813FXT8-F1
#
_entry.id   AF-A0A813FXT8-F1
#
_cell.length_a   1.000
_cell.length_b   1.000
_cell.length_c   1.000
_cell.angle_alpha   90.00
_cell.angle_beta   90.00
_cell.angle_gamma   90.00
#
_symmetry.space_group_name_H-M   'P 1'
#
loop_
_entity.id
_entity.type
_entity.pdbx_description
1 polymer ?
#
loop_
_entity_poly.entity_id
_entity_poly.type
_entity_poly.pdbx_seq_one_letter_code
_entity_poly.pdbx_strand_id
1 'polypeptide(L)'
;MQVHASVEDELGTGVSVKRDEYGDIFEDYGFLERAELSKLAGNDAFKKERYEKALSDYDVTLEQLLTVAYDKTITVGRQKWNDVVILRSTVHLNKSTCHYKLKQWQKSLDEAMECLHGNIRDEMLFTDPHIRQKVKESDRRHGHLGVTFVEHRLPRLTRAKAWFRISQCYGHLEYLDKAKDALAKALETCDDPDLMPQLAQHSLRIDTLERLQRERQKKQFHGFWDKLQDRGGYAESNDNTEDHWDKLNYANKFRNVEEFEADCIFPDRRSQQTVVIELQKNLPPGVKWDAAMKGVTKKMYSTIDQSFEAYLEKKTGTGQAEDPMQESLVDPLLSQGAPPPSIQLPPPLRDFSPSRPRVKEEASLMYTSVGGYPGARTRAARSPSPSGSFDPAAALSRQYAESARQESAWKQNYAAEALDSDEELELQHARERMEKQRWERLNKDKRAWLEALDDSDDDR
;
A
#
# COMPACT_ATOMS: atom_id res chain seq x y z
N MET A 1 -19.00 -50.05 -37.67
CA MET A 1 -17.71 -49.60 -38.23
C MET A 1 -17.98 -48.33 -39.03
N GLN A 2 -17.79 -47.18 -38.40
CA GLN A 2 -18.04 -45.87 -39.00
C GLN A 2 -16.67 -45.30 -39.39
N VAL A 3 -16.43 -45.24 -40.71
CA VAL A 3 -15.20 -44.75 -41.30
C VAL A 3 -15.31 -43.22 -41.35
N HIS A 4 -14.60 -42.53 -40.47
CA HIS A 4 -14.43 -41.08 -40.58
C HIS A 4 -13.52 -40.80 -41.78
N ALA A 5 -14.12 -40.30 -42.85
CA ALA A 5 -13.42 -39.78 -44.01
C ALA A 5 -12.66 -38.51 -43.60
N SER A 6 -11.34 -38.60 -43.58
CA SER A 6 -10.42 -37.47 -43.55
C SER A 6 -10.54 -36.71 -44.87
N VAL A 7 -11.17 -35.54 -44.81
CA VAL A 7 -11.15 -34.54 -45.87
C VAL A 7 -9.80 -33.84 -45.77
N GLU A 8 -8.87 -34.25 -46.62
CA GLU A 8 -7.60 -33.57 -46.84
C GLU A 8 -7.84 -32.39 -47.79
N ASP A 9 -7.91 -31.19 -47.24
CA ASP A 9 -7.93 -29.93 -48.00
C ASP A 9 -6.51 -29.61 -48.47
N GLU A 10 -6.27 -29.84 -49.76
CA GLU A 10 -5.08 -29.44 -50.51
C GLU A 10 -5.13 -27.93 -50.85
N LEU A 11 -4.79 -27.07 -49.89
CA LEU A 11 -4.40 -25.68 -50.16
C LEU A 11 -3.17 -25.27 -49.31
N GLY A 12 -2.02 -25.85 -49.66
CA GLY A 12 -0.83 -25.11 -50.12
C GLY A 12 -0.12 -24.08 -49.22
N THR A 13 -0.57 -23.79 -48.01
CA THR A 13 0.21 -23.07 -46.99
C THR A 13 0.03 -23.80 -45.67
N GLY A 14 0.71 -24.94 -45.54
CA GLY A 14 0.68 -25.79 -44.35
C GLY A 14 1.38 -25.16 -43.15
N VAL A 15 0.93 -23.98 -42.72
CA VAL A 15 1.25 -23.46 -41.38
C VAL A 15 0.42 -24.30 -40.42
N SER A 16 1.04 -25.30 -39.79
CA SER A 16 0.36 -26.07 -38.75
C SER A 16 0.03 -25.11 -37.61
N VAL A 17 -1.26 -24.83 -37.44
CA VAL A 17 -1.75 -24.00 -36.34
C VAL A 17 -1.37 -24.69 -35.04
N LYS A 18 -0.38 -24.14 -34.34
CA LYS A 18 0.02 -24.64 -33.02
C LYS A 18 -1.11 -24.35 -32.04
N ARG A 19 -1.43 -25.36 -31.23
CA ARG A 19 -2.36 -25.22 -30.11
C ARG A 19 -1.58 -25.23 -28.82
N ASP A 20 -2.00 -24.42 -27.85
CA ASP A 20 -1.44 -24.45 -26.50
C ASP A 20 -1.92 -25.69 -25.71
N GLU A 21 -1.45 -25.79 -24.46
CA GLU A 21 -1.85 -26.83 -23.51
C GLU A 21 -3.34 -26.81 -23.15
N TYR A 22 -4.05 -25.73 -23.48
CA TYR A 22 -5.48 -25.54 -23.23
C TYR A 22 -6.33 -25.77 -24.49
N GLY A 23 -5.69 -26.02 -25.64
CA GLY A 23 -6.35 -26.27 -26.93
C GLY A 23 -6.69 -25.02 -27.73
N ASP A 24 -6.29 -23.83 -27.27
CA ASP A 24 -6.46 -22.56 -27.98
C ASP A 24 -5.36 -22.38 -29.04
N ILE A 25 -5.63 -21.58 -30.08
CA ILE A 25 -4.63 -21.21 -31.08
C ILE A 25 -3.53 -20.38 -30.41
N PHE A 26 -2.28 -20.77 -30.62
CA PHE A 26 -1.13 -20.15 -29.96
C PHE A 26 0.05 -19.96 -30.92
N GLU A 27 0.39 -18.71 -31.16
CA GLU A 27 1.52 -18.31 -32.00
C GLU A 27 2.32 -17.21 -31.28
N ASP A 28 3.43 -17.56 -30.63
CA ASP A 28 4.23 -16.63 -29.81
C ASP A 28 5.67 -16.47 -30.30
N TYR A 29 6.06 -17.08 -31.43
CA TYR A 29 7.42 -17.05 -31.98
C TYR A 29 8.55 -17.34 -30.94
N GLY A 30 8.25 -18.15 -29.91
CA GLY A 30 9.17 -18.52 -28.84
C GLY A 30 9.48 -17.41 -27.83
N PHE A 31 8.72 -16.31 -27.79
CA PHE A 31 8.93 -15.25 -26.80
C PHE A 31 8.69 -15.74 -25.37
N LEU A 32 7.69 -16.61 -25.13
CA LEU A 32 7.44 -17.12 -23.77
C LEU A 32 8.54 -18.09 -23.31
N GLU A 33 9.05 -18.93 -24.21
CA GLU A 33 10.17 -19.82 -23.90
C GLU A 33 11.43 -19.02 -23.54
N ARG A 34 11.75 -17.98 -24.31
CA ARG A 34 12.87 -17.08 -23.98
C ARG A 34 12.66 -16.38 -22.64
N ALA A 35 11.43 -15.96 -22.32
CA ALA A 35 11.13 -15.26 -21.07
C ALA A 35 11.33 -16.19 -19.87
N GLU A 36 10.89 -17.45 -19.98
CA GLU A 36 11.15 -18.47 -18.97
C GLU A 36 12.64 -18.74 -18.79
N LEU A 37 13.41 -18.86 -19.88
CA LEU A 37 14.86 -19.04 -19.82
C LEU A 37 15.58 -17.85 -19.14
N SER A 38 15.21 -16.62 -19.49
CA SER A 38 15.75 -15.41 -18.87
C SER A 38 15.39 -15.32 -17.39
N LYS A 39 14.16 -15.67 -16.99
CA LYS A 39 13.75 -15.76 -15.58
C LYS A 39 14.60 -16.79 -14.83
N LEU A 40 14.82 -17.96 -15.40
CA LEU A 40 15.65 -19.01 -14.79
C LEU A 40 17.11 -18.55 -14.63
N ALA A 41 17.67 -17.89 -15.64
CA ALA A 41 19.00 -17.27 -15.56
C ALA A 41 19.08 -16.24 -14.42
N GLY A 42 18.06 -15.38 -14.29
CA GLY A 42 17.93 -14.43 -13.20
C GLY A 42 17.86 -15.10 -11.82
N ASN A 43 17.08 -16.18 -11.70
CA ASN A 43 17.00 -16.98 -10.46
C ASN A 43 18.34 -17.61 -10.09
N ASP A 44 19.10 -18.10 -11.07
CA ASP A 44 20.43 -18.66 -10.85
C ASP A 44 21.46 -17.60 -10.47
N ALA A 45 21.36 -16.39 -11.04
CA ALA A 45 22.16 -15.24 -10.63
C ALA A 45 21.82 -14.80 -9.20
N PHE A 46 20.53 -14.81 -8.84
CA PHE A 46 20.04 -14.48 -7.50
C PHE A 46 20.58 -15.45 -6.44
N LYS A 47 20.53 -16.76 -6.70
CA LYS A 47 21.10 -17.78 -5.80
C LYS A 47 22.61 -17.62 -5.58
N LYS A 48 23.32 -17.01 -6.54
CA LYS A 48 24.75 -16.68 -6.46
C LYS A 48 25.02 -15.29 -5.88
N GLU A 49 23.98 -14.66 -5.31
CA GLU A 49 24.01 -13.31 -4.73
C GLU A 49 24.42 -12.19 -5.71
N ARG A 50 24.32 -12.44 -7.02
CA ARG A 50 24.61 -11.45 -8.06
C ARG A 50 23.34 -10.67 -8.41
N TYR A 51 22.86 -9.88 -7.45
CA TYR A 51 21.55 -9.23 -7.53
C TYR A 51 21.39 -8.28 -8.74
N GLU A 52 22.43 -7.52 -9.10
CA GLU A 52 22.39 -6.62 -10.26
C GLU A 52 22.27 -7.38 -11.58
N LYS A 53 22.97 -8.51 -11.70
CA LYS A 53 22.84 -9.38 -12.87
C LYS A 53 21.44 -9.99 -12.92
N ALA A 54 20.93 -10.47 -11.78
CA ALA A 54 19.58 -11.01 -11.69
C ALA A 54 18.53 -9.97 -12.13
N LEU A 55 18.68 -8.71 -11.71
CA LEU A 55 17.82 -7.61 -12.14
C LEU A 55 17.84 -7.43 -13.67
N SER A 56 19.03 -7.43 -14.29
CA SER A 56 19.16 -7.34 -15.76
C SER A 56 18.45 -8.50 -16.47
N ASP A 57 18.64 -9.74 -16.00
CA ASP A 57 17.99 -10.92 -16.60
C ASP A 57 16.45 -10.87 -16.41
N TYR A 58 15.97 -10.33 -15.29
CA TYR A 58 14.54 -10.08 -15.07
C TYR A 58 13.97 -8.95 -15.94
N ASP A 59 14.74 -7.89 -16.21
CA ASP A 59 14.33 -6.82 -17.13
C ASP A 59 14.18 -7.36 -18.56
N VAL A 60 15.12 -8.17 -19.03
CA VAL A 60 15.01 -8.87 -20.33
C VAL A 60 13.76 -9.76 -20.38
N THR A 61 13.43 -10.43 -19.28
CA THR A 61 12.20 -11.23 -19.17
C THR A 61 10.97 -10.34 -19.35
N LEU A 62 10.90 -9.20 -18.65
CA LEU A 62 9.78 -8.26 -18.75
C LEU A 62 9.64 -7.67 -20.16
N GLU A 63 10.74 -7.34 -20.84
CA GLU A 63 10.73 -6.85 -22.22
C GLU A 63 10.14 -7.88 -23.20
N GLN A 64 10.46 -9.16 -23.01
CA GLN A 64 9.90 -10.23 -23.84
C GLN A 64 8.40 -10.42 -23.59
N LEU A 65 7.96 -10.38 -22.32
CA LEU A 65 6.53 -10.43 -21.99
C LEU A 65 5.77 -9.19 -22.48
N LEU A 66 6.43 -8.03 -22.49
CA LEU A 66 5.90 -6.81 -23.08
C LEU A 66 5.69 -7.00 -24.58
N THR A 67 6.64 -7.61 -25.28
CA THR A 67 6.51 -7.90 -26.71
C THR A 67 5.32 -8.79 -27.00
N VAL A 68 5.11 -9.85 -26.19
CA VAL A 68 3.91 -10.71 -26.28
C VAL A 68 2.61 -9.94 -26.08
N ALA A 69 2.62 -8.90 -25.24
CA ALA A 69 1.44 -8.08 -24.98
C ALA A 69 1.10 -7.08 -26.12
N TYR A 70 2.11 -6.54 -26.79
CA TYR A 70 1.92 -5.47 -27.77
C TYR A 70 1.91 -5.94 -29.23
N ASP A 71 2.55 -7.05 -29.53
CA ASP A 71 2.60 -7.57 -30.89
C ASP A 71 1.26 -8.20 -31.27
N LYS A 72 0.55 -7.55 -32.19
CA LYS A 72 -0.76 -8.01 -32.68
C LYS A 72 -0.68 -9.28 -33.53
N THR A 73 0.52 -9.66 -33.99
CA THR A 73 0.73 -10.92 -34.72
C THR A 73 0.74 -12.11 -33.77
N ILE A 74 1.00 -11.89 -32.48
CA ILE A 74 1.02 -12.93 -31.47
C ILE A 74 -0.42 -13.23 -31.02
N THR A 75 -0.84 -14.48 -31.19
CA THR A 75 -2.15 -14.95 -30.73
C THR A 75 -1.99 -15.80 -29.48
N VAL A 76 -2.65 -15.40 -28.39
CA VAL A 76 -2.58 -16.07 -27.09
C VAL A 76 -3.99 -16.33 -26.57
N GLY A 77 -4.26 -17.59 -26.22
CA GLY A 77 -5.51 -18.01 -25.58
C GLY A 77 -5.73 -17.33 -24.23
N ARG A 78 -6.99 -17.31 -23.75
CA ARG A 78 -7.34 -16.59 -22.51
C ARG A 78 -6.64 -17.18 -21.29
N GLN A 79 -6.53 -18.50 -21.22
CA GLN A 79 -5.90 -19.19 -20.09
C GLN A 79 -4.39 -18.95 -20.12
N LYS A 80 -3.76 -19.10 -21.30
CA LYS A 80 -2.34 -18.83 -21.48
C LYS A 80 -1.97 -17.37 -21.18
N TRP A 81 -2.86 -16.43 -21.51
CA TRP A 81 -2.70 -15.03 -21.13
C TRP A 81 -2.69 -14.82 -19.61
N ASN A 82 -3.49 -15.60 -18.87
CA ASN A 82 -3.44 -15.58 -17.41
C ASN A 82 -2.08 -16.05 -16.89
N ASP A 83 -1.49 -17.08 -17.51
CA ASP A 83 -0.14 -17.55 -17.16
C ASP A 83 0.92 -16.49 -17.43
N VAL A 84 0.80 -15.73 -18.54
CA VAL A 84 1.68 -14.58 -18.85
C VAL A 84 1.58 -13.51 -17.77
N VAL A 85 0.37 -13.20 -17.28
CA VAL A 85 0.16 -12.24 -16.19
C VAL A 85 0.80 -12.74 -14.89
N ILE A 86 0.60 -14.02 -14.54
CA ILE A 86 1.19 -14.63 -13.35
C ILE A 86 2.72 -14.62 -13.44
N LEU A 87 3.28 -14.97 -14.61
CA LEU A 87 4.71 -14.96 -14.87
C LEU A 87 5.29 -13.57 -14.66
N ARG A 88 4.67 -12.55 -15.24
CA ARG A 88 5.10 -11.15 -15.09
C ARG A 88 5.08 -10.70 -13.63
N SER A 89 3.98 -10.93 -12.91
CA SER A 89 3.89 -10.57 -11.49
C SER A 89 4.93 -11.30 -10.66
N THR A 90 5.24 -12.56 -10.97
CA THR A 90 6.31 -13.32 -10.31
C THR A 90 7.68 -12.69 -10.56
N VAL A 91 7.96 -12.23 -11.77
CA VAL A 91 9.22 -11.54 -12.11
C VAL A 91 9.34 -10.22 -11.34
N HIS A 92 8.28 -9.42 -11.24
CA HIS A 92 8.27 -8.21 -10.40
C HIS A 92 8.54 -8.51 -8.91
N LEU A 93 7.96 -9.58 -8.36
CA LEU A 93 8.23 -10.02 -6.99
C LEU A 93 9.70 -10.42 -6.79
N ASN A 94 10.32 -11.06 -7.79
CA ASN A 94 11.74 -11.40 -7.77
C ASN A 94 12.63 -10.16 -7.86
N LYS A 95 12.31 -9.20 -8.74
CA LYS A 95 12.99 -7.88 -8.81
C LYS A 95 12.90 -7.14 -7.49
N SER A 96 11.72 -7.08 -6.89
CA SER A 96 11.50 -6.50 -5.57
C SER A 96 12.42 -7.14 -4.53
N THR A 97 12.52 -8.47 -4.53
CA THR A 97 13.43 -9.20 -3.63
C THR A 97 14.90 -8.85 -3.86
N CYS A 98 15.34 -8.65 -5.11
CA CYS A 98 16.69 -8.18 -5.41
C CYS A 98 16.94 -6.76 -4.87
N HIS A 99 16.03 -5.83 -5.13
CA HIS A 99 16.14 -4.45 -4.61
C HIS A 99 16.13 -4.41 -3.08
N TYR A 100 15.33 -5.27 -2.44
CA TYR A 100 15.32 -5.41 -0.99
C TYR A 100 16.70 -5.86 -0.47
N LYS A 101 17.32 -6.87 -1.08
CA LYS A 101 18.67 -7.32 -0.72
C LYS A 101 19.73 -6.23 -0.94
N LEU A 102 19.55 -5.38 -1.95
CA LEU A 102 20.39 -4.20 -2.22
C LEU A 102 20.07 -2.98 -1.33
N LYS A 103 19.15 -3.12 -0.35
CA LYS A 103 18.71 -2.04 0.55
C LYS A 103 18.08 -0.84 -0.18
N GLN A 104 17.57 -1.06 -1.40
CA GLN A 104 16.85 -0.05 -2.19
C GLN A 104 15.35 -0.15 -1.89
N TRP A 105 14.96 0.23 -0.68
CA TRP A 105 13.62 -0.01 -0.14
C TRP A 105 12.49 0.56 -0.99
N GLN A 106 12.66 1.77 -1.54
CA GLN A 106 11.65 2.40 -2.39
C GLN A 106 11.45 1.63 -3.70
N LYS A 107 12.54 1.28 -4.41
CA LYS A 107 12.44 0.50 -5.64
C LYS A 107 11.86 -0.90 -5.39
N SER A 108 12.24 -1.50 -4.27
CA SER A 108 11.66 -2.78 -3.82
C SER A 108 10.14 -2.66 -3.59
N LEU A 109 9.70 -1.58 -2.94
CA LEU A 109 8.29 -1.30 -2.71
C LEU A 109 7.55 -1.13 -4.03
N ASP A 110 8.08 -0.32 -4.95
CA ASP A 110 7.47 -0.05 -6.26
C ASP A 110 7.29 -1.36 -7.06
N GLU A 111 8.32 -2.20 -7.13
CA GLU A 111 8.25 -3.49 -7.82
C GLU A 111 7.29 -4.49 -7.14
N ALA A 112 7.18 -4.48 -5.80
CA ALA A 112 6.20 -5.31 -5.09
C ALA A 112 4.75 -4.82 -5.35
N MET A 113 4.56 -3.52 -5.51
CA MET A 113 3.26 -2.94 -5.87
C MET A 113 2.90 -3.25 -7.33
N GLU A 114 3.86 -3.20 -8.24
CA GLU A 114 3.71 -3.62 -9.64
C GLU A 114 3.38 -5.12 -9.76
N CYS A 115 3.89 -5.96 -8.86
CA CYS A 115 3.48 -7.37 -8.77
C CYS A 115 1.96 -7.52 -8.56
N LEU A 116 1.38 -6.77 -7.61
CA LEU A 116 -0.02 -6.87 -7.21
C LEU A 116 -0.97 -6.16 -8.18
N HIS A 117 -0.64 -4.93 -8.57
CA HIS A 117 -1.52 -4.11 -9.38
C HIS A 117 -1.30 -4.32 -10.88
N GLY A 118 -0.13 -4.84 -11.26
CA GLY A 118 0.35 -4.83 -12.64
C GLY A 118 0.75 -3.42 -13.09
N ASN A 119 1.29 -3.35 -14.32
CA ASN A 119 1.64 -2.08 -14.92
C ASN A 119 0.37 -1.28 -15.24
N ILE A 120 0.34 -0.03 -14.79
CA ILE A 120 -0.73 0.93 -15.11
C ILE A 120 -0.96 1.04 -16.62
N ARG A 121 0.07 0.84 -17.46
CA ARG A 121 -0.08 0.82 -18.92
C ARG A 121 -0.88 -0.37 -19.44
N ASP A 122 -0.84 -1.51 -18.76
CA ASP A 122 -1.70 -2.64 -19.12
C ASP A 122 -3.13 -2.40 -18.66
N GLU A 123 -3.32 -1.72 -17.53
CA GLU A 123 -4.64 -1.13 -17.19
C GLU A 123 -5.10 -0.14 -18.27
N MET A 124 -4.19 0.61 -18.89
CA MET A 124 -4.50 1.48 -20.03
C MET A 124 -4.80 0.72 -21.33
N LEU A 125 -4.32 -0.50 -21.56
CA LEU A 125 -4.79 -1.33 -22.67
C LEU A 125 -6.28 -1.69 -22.52
N PHE A 126 -6.80 -1.75 -21.28
CA PHE A 126 -8.24 -1.81 -21.01
C PHE A 126 -8.97 -0.46 -21.22
N THR A 127 -8.30 0.62 -21.62
CA THR A 127 -8.96 1.88 -22.02
C THR A 127 -9.49 1.85 -23.45
N ASP A 128 -9.15 0.84 -24.25
CA ASP A 128 -9.88 0.54 -25.49
C ASP A 128 -11.37 0.32 -25.11
N PRO A 129 -12.29 1.15 -25.61
CA PRO A 129 -13.70 1.08 -25.25
C PRO A 129 -14.30 -0.32 -25.40
N HIS A 130 -13.82 -1.11 -26.36
CA HIS A 130 -14.33 -2.43 -26.66
C HIS A 130 -13.84 -3.49 -25.66
N ILE A 131 -12.56 -3.42 -25.26
CA ILE A 131 -11.99 -4.27 -24.22
C ILE A 131 -12.59 -3.90 -22.86
N ARG A 132 -12.74 -2.59 -22.60
CA ARG A 132 -13.38 -2.06 -21.40
C ARG A 132 -14.81 -2.53 -21.24
N GLN A 133 -15.56 -2.59 -22.33
CA GLN A 133 -16.94 -3.09 -22.32
C GLN A 133 -16.98 -4.60 -22.01
N LYS A 134 -16.11 -5.40 -22.62
CA LYS A 134 -15.99 -6.84 -22.32
C LYS A 134 -15.56 -7.12 -20.87
N VAL A 135 -14.62 -6.34 -20.33
CA VAL A 135 -14.20 -6.45 -18.93
C VAL A 135 -15.33 -6.03 -18.00
N LYS A 136 -15.95 -4.86 -18.22
CA LYS A 136 -17.09 -4.39 -17.42
C LYS A 136 -18.28 -5.36 -17.44
N GLU A 137 -18.47 -6.05 -18.56
CA GLU A 137 -19.50 -7.08 -18.71
C GLU A 137 -19.12 -8.40 -18.01
N SER A 138 -17.84 -8.76 -18.03
CA SER A 138 -17.29 -9.83 -17.17
C SER A 138 -17.46 -9.48 -15.69
N ASP A 139 -17.18 -8.25 -15.27
CA ASP A 139 -17.27 -7.81 -13.87
C ASP A 139 -18.69 -7.82 -13.36
N ARG A 140 -19.64 -7.38 -14.20
CA ARG A 140 -21.08 -7.49 -13.92
C ARG A 140 -21.53 -8.94 -13.74
N ARG A 141 -20.95 -9.88 -14.49
CA ARG A 141 -21.29 -11.31 -14.38
C ARG A 141 -20.67 -11.97 -13.14
N HIS A 142 -19.48 -11.55 -12.72
CA HIS A 142 -18.73 -12.19 -11.64
C HIS A 142 -18.76 -11.43 -10.30
N GLY A 143 -19.39 -10.24 -10.26
CA GLY A 143 -19.63 -9.49 -9.02
C GLY A 143 -18.39 -8.82 -8.41
N HIS A 144 -17.32 -8.62 -9.17
CA HIS A 144 -16.10 -7.97 -8.69
C HIS A 144 -16.11 -6.48 -9.02
N LEU A 145 -16.68 -5.68 -8.12
CA LEU A 145 -16.71 -4.22 -8.22
C LEU A 145 -15.40 -3.62 -7.69
N GLY A 146 -14.47 -3.28 -8.59
CA GLY A 146 -13.61 -2.11 -8.40
C GLY A 146 -12.21 -2.27 -7.81
N VAL A 147 -11.64 -3.47 -7.70
CA VAL A 147 -10.22 -3.64 -7.31
C VAL A 147 -9.40 -4.12 -8.51
N THR A 148 -8.28 -3.42 -8.74
CA THR A 148 -7.24 -3.65 -9.76
C THR A 148 -7.00 -5.15 -10.03
N PHE A 149 -7.30 -5.58 -11.26
CA PHE A 149 -7.62 -6.97 -11.65
C PHE A 149 -6.49 -8.01 -11.56
N VAL A 150 -5.24 -7.58 -11.38
CA VAL A 150 -4.10 -8.51 -11.37
C VAL A 150 -4.06 -9.30 -10.08
N GLU A 151 -4.25 -8.65 -8.93
CA GLU A 151 -4.18 -9.28 -7.61
C GLU A 151 -5.04 -10.55 -7.53
N HIS A 152 -6.30 -10.50 -7.94
CA HIS A 152 -7.22 -11.65 -7.86
C HIS A 152 -6.86 -12.81 -8.79
N ARG A 153 -6.09 -12.56 -9.86
CA ARG A 153 -5.61 -13.60 -10.79
C ARG A 153 -4.38 -14.33 -10.23
N LEU A 154 -3.69 -13.72 -9.26
CA LEU A 154 -2.48 -14.28 -8.70
C LEU A 154 -2.80 -15.39 -7.68
N PRO A 155 -1.95 -16.43 -7.63
CA PRO A 155 -1.98 -17.39 -6.54
C PRO A 155 -1.97 -16.66 -5.18
N ARG A 156 -2.77 -17.15 -4.22
CA ARG A 156 -2.86 -16.57 -2.87
C ARG A 156 -1.49 -16.40 -2.22
N LEU A 157 -0.63 -17.41 -2.40
CA LEU A 157 0.75 -17.37 -1.92
C LEU A 157 1.57 -16.21 -2.50
N THR A 158 1.46 -15.96 -3.81
CA THR A 158 2.17 -14.85 -4.46
C THR A 158 1.69 -13.50 -3.92
N ARG A 159 0.37 -13.36 -3.72
CA ARG A 159 -0.20 -12.15 -3.09
C ARG A 159 0.32 -11.93 -1.68
N ALA A 160 0.29 -12.97 -0.85
CA ALA A 160 0.78 -12.91 0.52
C ALA A 160 2.26 -12.48 0.56
N LYS A 161 3.10 -13.06 -0.30
CA LYS A 161 4.52 -12.70 -0.42
C LYS A 161 4.73 -11.25 -0.87
N ALA A 162 3.93 -10.76 -1.81
CA ALA A 162 4.02 -9.38 -2.27
C ALA A 162 3.58 -8.38 -1.19
N TRP A 163 2.43 -8.61 -0.54
CA TRP A 163 1.97 -7.78 0.59
C TRP A 163 2.97 -7.82 1.77
N PHE A 164 3.55 -8.98 2.05
CA PHE A 164 4.59 -9.09 3.07
C PHE A 164 5.83 -8.26 2.72
N ARG A 165 6.27 -8.31 1.46
CA ARG A 165 7.40 -7.51 0.99
C ARG A 165 7.11 -6.00 1.09
N ILE A 166 5.88 -5.58 0.77
CA ILE A 166 5.43 -4.19 0.93
C ILE A 166 5.51 -3.76 2.40
N SER A 167 4.99 -4.58 3.32
CA SER A 167 5.10 -4.35 4.76
C SER A 167 6.55 -4.17 5.21
N GLN A 168 7.44 -5.07 4.78
CA GLN A 168 8.87 -4.98 5.10
C GLN A 168 9.48 -3.67 4.62
N CYS A 169 9.18 -3.25 3.38
CA CYS A 169 9.69 -2.00 2.83
C CYS A 169 9.15 -0.78 3.59
N TYR A 170 7.85 -0.74 3.91
CA TYR A 170 7.27 0.33 4.72
C TYR A 170 7.87 0.39 6.12
N GLY A 171 8.18 -0.76 6.73
CA GLY A 171 8.88 -0.80 8.01
C GLY A 171 10.26 -0.15 7.97
N HIS A 172 11.03 -0.36 6.90
CA HIS A 172 12.34 0.30 6.71
C HIS A 172 12.25 1.78 6.34
N LEU A 173 11.16 2.20 5.70
CA LEU A 173 10.88 3.59 5.35
C LEU A 173 10.20 4.38 6.50
N GLU A 174 10.05 3.77 7.68
CA GLU A 174 9.39 4.33 8.86
C GLU A 174 7.90 4.71 8.65
N TYR A 175 7.25 4.16 7.62
CA TYR A 175 5.81 4.30 7.40
C TYR A 175 5.04 3.18 8.14
N LEU A 176 5.10 3.19 9.47
CA LEU A 176 4.65 2.06 10.30
C LEU A 176 3.15 1.74 10.19
N ASP A 177 2.28 2.74 10.07
CA ASP A 177 0.85 2.52 9.89
C ASP A 177 0.56 1.74 8.60
N LYS A 178 1.19 2.17 7.49
CA LYS A 178 1.09 1.49 6.19
C LYS A 178 1.71 0.09 6.22
N ALA A 179 2.77 -0.10 7.00
CA ALA A 179 3.38 -1.41 7.19
C ALA A 179 2.38 -2.38 7.85
N LYS A 180 1.65 -1.94 8.88
CA LYS A 180 0.61 -2.74 9.55
C LYS A 180 -0.54 -3.08 8.61
N ASP A 181 -1.03 -2.11 7.83
CA ASP A 181 -2.10 -2.33 6.87
C ASP A 181 -1.68 -3.37 5.80
N ALA A 182 -0.46 -3.26 5.28
CA ALA A 182 0.08 -4.23 4.33
C ALA A 182 0.28 -5.61 4.96
N LEU A 183 0.72 -5.68 6.21
CA LEU A 183 0.88 -6.93 6.95
C LEU A 183 -0.47 -7.62 7.19
N ALA A 184 -1.51 -6.87 7.54
CA ALA A 184 -2.86 -7.41 7.71
C ALA A 184 -3.35 -8.07 6.41
N LYS A 185 -3.15 -7.41 5.26
CA LYS A 185 -3.46 -7.99 3.94
C LYS A 185 -2.63 -9.24 3.63
N ALA A 186 -1.36 -9.26 4.03
CA ALA A 186 -0.52 -10.45 3.87
C ALA A 186 -1.07 -11.63 4.70
N LEU A 187 -1.50 -11.39 5.95
CA LEU A 187 -2.10 -12.40 6.82
C LEU A 187 -3.45 -12.91 6.29
N GLU A 188 -4.31 -12.04 5.75
CA GLU A 188 -5.58 -12.42 5.13
C GLU A 188 -5.40 -13.35 3.91
N THR A 189 -4.31 -13.15 3.18
CA THR A 189 -4.03 -13.89 1.94
C THR A 189 -3.14 -15.11 2.14
N CYS A 190 -2.48 -15.26 3.28
CA CYS A 190 -1.51 -16.32 3.55
C CYS A 190 -2.17 -17.61 4.04
N ASP A 191 -2.02 -18.68 3.25
CA ASP A 191 -2.36 -20.06 3.67
C ASP A 191 -1.09 -20.93 3.88
N ASP A 192 0.10 -20.37 3.64
CA ASP A 192 1.36 -21.12 3.63
C ASP A 192 1.95 -21.25 5.06
N PRO A 193 2.08 -22.48 5.60
CA PRO A 193 2.58 -22.69 6.96
C PRO A 193 4.01 -22.19 7.16
N ASP A 194 4.83 -22.13 6.10
CA ASP A 194 6.22 -21.69 6.20
C ASP A 194 6.36 -20.15 6.25
N LEU A 195 5.37 -19.44 5.70
CA LEU A 195 5.35 -17.98 5.65
C LEU A 195 4.73 -17.36 6.92
N MET A 196 3.80 -18.07 7.57
CA MET A 196 3.09 -17.61 8.76
C MET A 196 4.01 -17.22 9.94
N PRO A 197 5.05 -18.02 10.31
CA PRO A 197 5.99 -17.64 11.36
C PRO A 197 6.75 -16.35 11.04
N GLN A 198 7.14 -16.15 9.77
CA GLN A 198 7.86 -14.95 9.33
C GLN A 198 6.98 -13.70 9.42
N LEU A 199 5.69 -13.82 9.06
CA LEU A 199 4.70 -12.75 9.23
C LEU A 199 4.54 -12.38 10.70
N ALA A 200 4.42 -13.38 11.59
CA ALA A 200 4.29 -13.17 13.03
C ALA A 200 5.52 -12.48 13.62
N GLN A 201 6.73 -12.92 13.27
CA GLN A 201 7.98 -12.29 13.70
C GLN A 201 8.07 -10.83 13.23
N HIS A 202 7.68 -10.57 11.98
CA HIS A 202 7.68 -9.21 11.44
C HIS A 202 6.65 -8.30 12.12
N SER A 203 5.49 -8.82 12.53
CA SER A 203 4.50 -8.08 13.32
C SER A 203 5.11 -7.55 14.62
N LEU A 204 5.80 -8.43 15.37
CA LEU A 204 6.47 -8.05 16.62
C LEU A 204 7.54 -6.98 16.41
N ARG A 205 8.26 -7.06 15.28
CA ARG A 205 9.25 -6.05 14.89
C ARG A 205 8.59 -4.70 14.62
N ILE A 206 7.47 -4.65 13.89
CA ILE A 206 6.75 -3.39 13.62
C ILE A 206 6.26 -2.76 14.94
N ASP A 207 5.68 -3.55 15.84
CA ASP A 207 5.21 -3.05 17.14
C ASP A 207 6.37 -2.50 17.99
N THR A 208 7.53 -3.15 17.93
CA THR A 208 8.74 -2.65 18.59
C THR A 208 9.20 -1.31 18.01
N LEU A 209 9.22 -1.17 16.67
CA LEU A 209 9.58 0.07 16.00
C LEU A 209 8.59 1.20 16.33
N GLU A 210 7.30 0.89 16.40
CA GLU A 210 6.26 1.86 16.75
C GLU A 210 6.42 2.35 18.19
N ARG A 211 6.70 1.44 19.14
CA ARG A 211 7.02 1.83 20.51
C ARG A 211 8.22 2.76 20.56
N LEU A 212 9.30 2.44 19.85
CA LEU A 212 10.48 3.30 19.78
C LEU A 212 10.18 4.67 19.16
N GLN A 213 9.36 4.73 18.11
CA GLN A 213 8.93 5.98 17.51
C GLN A 213 8.11 6.83 18.48
N ARG A 214 7.15 6.23 19.18
CA ARG A 214 6.36 6.90 20.22
C ARG A 214 7.24 7.39 21.38
N GLU A 215 8.24 6.63 21.80
CA GLU A 215 9.21 7.06 22.81
C GLU A 215 10.07 8.24 22.34
N ARG A 216 10.52 8.24 21.08
CA ARG A 216 11.25 9.37 20.48
C ARG A 216 10.37 10.63 20.45
N GLN A 217 9.11 10.51 20.01
CA GLN A 217 8.15 11.62 20.02
C GLN A 217 7.90 12.13 21.44
N LYS A 218 7.64 11.23 22.41
CA LYS A 218 7.48 11.61 23.82
C LYS A 218 8.69 12.36 24.35
N LYS A 219 9.91 11.95 23.98
CA LYS A 219 11.16 12.65 24.36
C LYS A 219 11.29 14.01 23.65
N GLN A 220 10.95 14.11 22.37
CA GLN A 220 10.96 15.37 21.62
C GLN A 220 9.99 16.40 22.21
N PHE A 221 8.83 15.95 22.66
CA PHE A 221 7.81 16.78 23.29
C PHE A 221 7.91 16.81 24.82
N HIS A 222 8.95 16.23 25.42
CA HIS A 222 9.13 16.25 26.87
C HIS A 222 9.40 17.68 27.33
N GLY A 223 8.58 18.19 28.24
CA GLY A 223 8.62 19.58 28.67
C GLY A 223 8.16 20.60 27.62
N PHE A 224 7.76 20.18 26.41
CA PHE A 224 7.15 21.11 25.43
C PHE A 224 5.81 21.60 25.97
N TRP A 225 4.98 20.69 26.48
CA TRP A 225 3.68 21.02 27.08
C TRP A 225 3.81 21.75 28.41
N ASP A 226 4.77 21.36 29.26
CA ASP A 226 5.04 22.06 30.51
C ASP A 226 5.48 23.51 30.23
N LYS A 227 6.35 23.73 29.24
CA LYS A 227 6.74 25.08 28.82
C LYS A 227 5.61 25.85 28.13
N LEU A 228 4.71 25.16 27.43
CA LEU A 228 3.52 25.77 26.84
C LEU A 228 2.56 26.24 27.93
N GLN A 229 2.46 25.49 29.03
CA GLN A 229 1.66 25.83 30.21
C GLN A 229 2.34 26.97 31.02
N ASP A 230 3.64 26.88 31.28
CA ASP A 230 4.40 27.85 32.07
C ASP A 230 4.51 29.23 31.38
N ARG A 231 4.44 29.29 30.05
CA ARG A 231 4.45 30.56 29.30
C ARG A 231 3.08 31.20 29.14
N GLY A 232 2.04 30.68 29.81
CA GLY A 232 0.66 31.12 29.63
C GLY A 232 0.24 30.83 28.20
N GLY A 233 -0.01 29.55 27.89
CA GLY A 233 -0.34 29.06 26.55
C GLY A 233 -1.37 29.94 25.84
N TYR A 234 -1.56 29.76 24.53
CA TYR A 234 -2.40 30.63 23.65
C TYR A 234 -3.84 30.96 24.13
N ALA A 235 -4.29 30.45 25.28
CA ALA A 235 -5.52 30.80 25.98
C ALA A 235 -5.40 31.95 27.01
N GLU A 236 -4.23 32.32 27.53
CA GLU A 236 -4.13 33.19 28.72
C GLU A 236 -3.84 34.69 28.48
N SER A 237 -4.11 35.24 27.29
CA SER A 237 -3.95 36.69 27.07
C SER A 237 -5.24 37.50 26.99
N ASN A 238 -6.43 36.91 27.20
CA ASN A 238 -7.69 37.67 27.22
C ASN A 238 -8.63 37.41 28.41
N ASP A 239 -8.29 36.54 29.37
CA ASP A 239 -9.14 36.32 30.55
C ASP A 239 -8.78 37.28 31.69
N ASN A 240 -9.13 38.56 31.49
CA ASN A 240 -9.47 39.47 32.59
C ASN A 240 -10.97 39.40 32.95
N THR A 241 -11.67 38.36 32.49
CA THR A 241 -13.04 38.01 32.92
C THR A 241 -12.98 36.75 33.76
N GLU A 242 -12.35 36.84 34.93
CA GLU A 242 -12.40 35.80 35.96
C GLU A 242 -13.82 35.70 36.55
N ASP A 243 -14.68 34.89 35.94
CA ASP A 243 -15.63 34.09 36.70
C ASP A 243 -15.11 32.65 36.69
N HIS A 244 -14.25 32.36 37.66
CA HIS A 244 -13.63 31.05 37.86
C HIS A 244 -14.72 29.97 37.88
N TRP A 245 -14.73 29.06 36.89
CA TRP A 245 -15.79 28.05 36.70
C TRP A 245 -16.11 27.29 37.98
N ASP A 246 -15.11 27.00 38.83
CA ASP A 246 -15.30 26.29 40.10
C ASP A 246 -16.05 27.07 41.19
N LYS A 247 -16.12 28.40 41.07
CA LYS A 247 -16.88 29.27 41.99
C LYS A 247 -18.32 29.53 41.52
N LEU A 248 -18.66 29.18 40.28
CA LEU A 248 -20.04 29.29 39.79
C LEU A 248 -20.92 28.21 40.44
N ASN A 249 -22.05 28.65 41.00
CA ASN A 249 -23.12 27.76 41.46
C ASN A 249 -23.58 26.89 40.27
N TYR A 250 -23.97 25.63 40.54
CA TYR A 250 -24.41 24.65 39.55
C TYR A 250 -25.45 25.20 38.58
N ALA A 251 -26.39 26.04 39.05
CA ALA A 251 -27.39 26.69 38.20
C ALA A 251 -26.77 27.64 37.15
N ASN A 252 -25.72 28.37 37.50
CA ASN A 252 -25.03 29.28 36.58
C ASN A 252 -24.08 28.51 35.64
N LYS A 253 -23.49 27.40 36.09
CA LYS A 253 -22.75 26.48 35.22
C LYS A 253 -23.66 25.92 34.11
N PHE A 254 -24.86 25.49 34.48
CA PHE A 254 -25.84 25.00 33.51
C PHE A 254 -26.29 26.08 32.54
N ARG A 255 -26.55 27.29 33.04
CA ARG A 255 -26.91 28.43 32.20
C ARG A 255 -25.83 28.79 31.19
N ASN A 256 -24.56 28.79 31.60
CA ASN A 256 -23.44 29.04 30.68
C ASN A 256 -23.31 27.94 29.62
N VAL A 257 -23.60 26.67 29.96
CA VAL A 257 -23.61 25.58 28.97
C VAL A 257 -24.77 25.72 27.99
N GLU A 258 -25.96 26.10 28.47
CA GLU A 258 -27.14 26.36 27.62
C GLU A 258 -26.93 27.58 26.70
N GLU A 259 -26.30 28.64 27.20
CA GLU A 259 -25.94 29.82 26.41
C GLU A 259 -24.84 29.47 25.37
N PHE A 260 -23.87 28.63 25.72
CA PHE A 260 -22.84 28.18 24.77
C PHE A 260 -23.39 27.21 23.71
N GLU A 261 -24.34 26.34 24.05
CA GLU A 261 -25.08 25.52 23.08
C GLU A 261 -26.00 26.35 22.18
N ALA A 262 -26.57 27.44 22.70
CA ALA A 262 -27.38 28.38 21.92
C ALA A 262 -26.53 29.20 20.94
N ASP A 263 -25.31 29.58 21.33
CA ASP A 263 -24.37 30.34 20.50
C ASP A 263 -23.58 29.44 19.53
N CYS A 264 -23.38 28.17 19.87
CA CYS A 264 -22.94 27.13 18.94
C CYS A 264 -24.09 26.76 18.00
N ILE A 265 -24.48 27.68 17.13
CA ILE A 265 -25.43 27.45 16.04
C ILE A 265 -24.80 26.45 15.06
N PHE A 266 -24.93 25.16 15.35
CA PHE A 266 -24.95 24.15 14.31
C PHE A 266 -26.13 24.52 13.42
N PRO A 267 -25.94 24.76 12.10
CA PRO A 267 -27.05 25.09 11.22
C PRO A 267 -28.10 23.99 11.36
N ASP A 268 -29.26 24.36 11.92
CA ASP A 268 -30.36 23.45 12.25
C ASP A 268 -30.57 22.50 11.06
N ARG A 269 -30.72 21.20 11.32
CA ARG A 269 -30.93 20.17 10.30
C ARG A 269 -32.11 20.52 9.37
N ARG A 270 -33.07 21.31 9.86
CA ARG A 270 -34.16 21.91 9.06
C ARG A 270 -33.68 22.96 8.07
N SER A 271 -32.75 23.84 8.47
CA SER A 271 -32.16 24.87 7.59
C SER A 271 -31.40 24.24 6.41
N GLN A 272 -30.67 23.14 6.66
CA GLN A 272 -30.02 22.36 5.61
C GLN A 272 -31.02 21.68 4.68
N GLN A 273 -32.13 21.16 5.21
CA GLN A 273 -33.20 20.58 4.39
C GLN A 273 -33.90 21.63 3.51
N THR A 274 -34.14 22.85 3.99
CA THR A 274 -34.74 23.91 3.17
C THR A 274 -33.86 24.29 1.98
N VAL A 275 -32.54 24.39 2.18
CA VAL A 275 -31.60 24.70 1.08
C VAL A 275 -31.62 23.58 0.03
N VAL A 276 -31.63 22.31 0.44
CA VAL A 276 -31.70 21.17 -0.48
C VAL A 276 -33.03 21.14 -1.24
N ILE A 277 -34.16 21.40 -0.57
CA ILE A 277 -35.48 21.43 -1.20
C ILE A 277 -35.61 22.59 -2.20
N GLU A 278 -35.05 23.76 -1.87
CA GLU A 278 -35.08 24.94 -2.73
C GLU A 278 -34.18 24.76 -3.97
N LEU A 279 -33.01 24.13 -3.82
CA LEU A 279 -32.15 23.73 -4.94
C LEU A 279 -32.81 22.71 -5.86
N GLN A 280 -33.55 21.75 -5.29
CA GLN A 280 -34.28 20.76 -6.08
C GLN A 280 -35.41 21.41 -6.90
N LYS A 281 -36.06 22.44 -6.37
CA LYS A 281 -37.13 23.19 -7.07
C LYS A 281 -36.59 24.10 -8.17
N ASN A 282 -35.39 24.66 -8.00
CA ASN A 282 -34.81 25.66 -8.89
C ASN A 282 -33.72 25.11 -9.83
N LEU A 283 -33.61 23.78 -9.97
CA LEU A 283 -32.60 23.19 -10.84
C LEU A 283 -32.93 23.44 -12.32
N PRO A 284 -32.03 24.04 -13.12
CA PRO A 284 -32.25 24.22 -14.55
C PRO A 284 -32.43 22.87 -15.25
N PRO A 285 -33.36 22.76 -16.23
CA PRO A 285 -33.56 21.51 -16.95
C PRO A 285 -32.26 21.08 -17.66
N GLY A 286 -31.81 19.87 -17.36
CA GLY A 286 -30.60 19.26 -17.95
C GLY A 286 -29.37 19.21 -17.01
N VAL A 287 -29.40 19.87 -15.84
CA VAL A 287 -28.31 19.79 -14.86
C VAL A 287 -28.46 18.54 -14.00
N LYS A 288 -27.40 17.73 -13.88
CA LYS A 288 -27.38 16.56 -13.00
C LYS A 288 -27.26 17.01 -11.54
N TRP A 289 -28.08 16.42 -10.66
CA TRP A 289 -28.12 16.69 -9.22
C TRP A 289 -26.74 16.68 -8.56
N ASP A 290 -25.87 15.72 -8.93
CA ASP A 290 -24.53 15.59 -8.37
C ASP A 290 -23.62 16.80 -8.68
N ALA A 291 -23.79 17.43 -9.85
CA ALA A 291 -23.02 18.62 -10.23
C ALA A 291 -23.49 19.85 -9.43
N ALA A 292 -24.79 19.97 -9.19
CA ALA A 292 -25.35 21.03 -8.37
C ALA A 292 -24.96 20.89 -6.89
N MET A 293 -25.03 19.67 -6.33
CA MET A 293 -24.62 19.40 -4.95
C MET A 293 -23.13 19.67 -4.71
N LYS A 294 -22.26 19.38 -5.69
CA LYS A 294 -20.84 19.75 -5.63
C LYS A 294 -20.62 21.26 -5.59
N GLY A 295 -21.45 22.05 -6.29
CA GLY A 295 -21.39 23.50 -6.22
C GLY A 295 -21.78 24.05 -4.83
N VAL A 296 -22.81 23.47 -4.23
CA VAL A 296 -23.33 23.88 -2.90
C VAL A 296 -22.35 23.53 -1.78
N THR A 297 -21.83 22.31 -1.79
CA THR A 297 -20.79 21.90 -0.81
C THR A 297 -19.55 22.76 -0.96
N LYS A 298 -19.07 23.00 -2.19
CA LYS A 298 -17.93 23.91 -2.42
C LYS A 298 -18.20 25.33 -1.87
N LYS A 299 -19.42 25.85 -2.03
CA LYS A 299 -19.81 27.17 -1.51
C LYS A 299 -19.94 27.20 0.02
N MET A 300 -20.45 26.13 0.64
CA MET A 300 -20.48 26.02 2.11
C MET A 300 -19.07 26.00 2.69
N TYR A 301 -18.16 25.19 2.13
CA TYR A 301 -16.78 25.13 2.61
C TYR A 301 -15.99 26.42 2.31
N SER A 302 -16.23 27.10 1.18
CA SER A 302 -15.57 28.40 0.92
C SER A 302 -16.00 29.50 1.87
N THR A 303 -17.18 29.40 2.48
CA THR A 303 -17.64 30.38 3.48
C THR A 303 -16.95 30.15 4.83
N ILE A 304 -16.60 28.91 5.15
CA ILE A 304 -15.80 28.55 6.33
C ILE A 304 -14.37 29.10 6.16
N ASP A 305 -13.78 28.98 4.97
CA ASP A 305 -12.44 29.53 4.69
C ASP A 305 -12.35 31.06 4.83
N GLN A 306 -13.39 31.81 4.41
CA GLN A 306 -13.38 33.28 4.58
C GLN A 306 -13.37 33.72 6.05
N SER A 307 -14.02 32.97 6.94
CA SER A 307 -13.99 33.26 8.37
C SER A 307 -12.61 32.99 9.00
N PHE A 308 -11.87 32.04 8.43
CA PHE A 308 -10.51 31.71 8.83
C PHE A 308 -9.49 32.71 8.27
N GLU A 309 -9.64 33.15 7.01
CA GLU A 309 -8.83 34.22 6.42
C GLU A 309 -9.03 35.55 7.16
N ALA A 310 -10.27 35.92 7.51
CA ALA A 310 -10.54 37.11 8.32
C ALA A 310 -9.92 37.04 9.73
N TYR A 311 -9.85 35.83 10.31
CA TYR A 311 -9.13 35.59 11.57
C TYR A 311 -7.62 35.76 11.42
N LEU A 312 -7.03 35.32 10.30
CA LEU A 312 -5.61 35.50 10.00
C LEU A 312 -5.27 36.98 9.73
N GLU A 313 -6.10 37.71 8.99
CA GLU A 313 -5.93 39.15 8.74
C GLU A 313 -6.05 39.97 10.04
N LYS A 314 -6.99 39.60 10.93
CA LYS A 314 -7.10 40.22 12.25
C LYS A 314 -5.85 39.98 13.11
N LYS A 315 -5.18 38.83 12.95
CA LYS A 315 -3.98 38.47 13.69
C LYS A 315 -2.72 39.17 13.16
N THR A 316 -2.66 39.45 11.86
CA THR A 316 -1.54 40.18 11.24
C THR A 316 -1.69 41.69 11.34
N GLY A 317 -2.92 42.22 11.47
CA GLY A 317 -3.19 43.66 11.55
C GLY A 317 -2.86 44.36 12.88
N THR A 318 -2.71 43.62 13.99
CA THR A 318 -2.49 44.20 15.34
C THR A 318 -1.03 44.24 15.81
N GLY A 319 -0.06 44.03 14.92
CA GLY A 319 1.36 44.04 15.25
C GLY A 319 2.11 45.31 14.82
N GLN A 320 1.80 46.47 15.43
CA GLN A 320 2.83 47.50 15.59
C GLN A 320 3.71 47.08 16.78
N ALA A 321 4.89 46.57 16.49
CA ALA A 321 5.97 46.49 17.46
C ALA A 321 7.23 47.01 16.78
N GLU A 322 7.78 48.03 17.41
CA GLU A 322 8.91 48.82 16.98
C GLU A 322 10.21 48.00 16.90
N ASP A 323 11.00 48.30 15.88
CA ASP A 323 12.44 48.04 15.81
C ASP A 323 13.15 48.67 17.01
N PRO A 324 14.26 48.07 17.50
CA PRO A 324 15.52 48.70 17.12
C PRO A 324 16.70 47.73 16.86
N MET A 325 17.42 48.07 15.79
CA MET A 325 18.88 48.16 15.64
C MET A 325 19.80 47.00 16.10
N GLN A 326 20.49 46.40 15.13
CA GLN A 326 21.96 46.20 15.09
C GLN A 326 22.33 45.71 13.67
N GLU A 327 22.83 46.54 12.76
CA GLU A 327 24.22 47.00 12.53
C GLU A 327 25.26 45.92 12.13
N SER A 328 25.72 46.03 10.87
CA SER A 328 26.99 45.53 10.28
C SER A 328 27.10 44.01 10.05
N LEU A 329 27.48 43.49 8.88
CA LEU A 329 28.67 43.81 8.07
C LEU A 329 28.43 43.44 6.59
N VAL A 330 28.95 44.25 5.68
CA VAL A 330 28.84 44.12 4.22
C VAL A 330 30.18 43.58 3.70
N ASP A 331 30.14 42.56 2.82
CA ASP A 331 31.28 42.22 1.96
C ASP A 331 30.81 42.15 0.50
N PRO A 332 31.36 42.98 -0.41
CA PRO A 332 30.91 43.06 -1.80
C PRO A 332 31.89 42.34 -2.72
N LEU A 333 31.44 41.36 -3.52
CA LEU A 333 32.15 40.97 -4.74
C LEU A 333 31.27 40.16 -5.70
N LEU A 334 31.32 40.60 -6.97
CA LEU A 334 30.90 39.92 -8.20
C LEU A 334 29.44 40.05 -8.66
N SER A 335 29.14 41.27 -9.11
CA SER A 335 28.20 41.56 -10.19
C SER A 335 28.83 41.27 -11.55
N GLN A 336 28.37 40.24 -12.26
CA GLN A 336 28.36 40.22 -13.73
C GLN A 336 27.04 39.65 -14.23
N GLY A 337 26.31 40.50 -14.96
CA GLY A 337 24.99 40.22 -15.49
C GLY A 337 25.03 39.29 -16.70
N ALA A 338 24.21 38.25 -16.64
CA ALA A 338 23.73 37.53 -17.81
C ALA A 338 22.25 37.90 -18.02
N PRO A 339 21.82 38.29 -19.24
CA PRO A 339 20.41 38.55 -19.51
C PRO A 339 19.61 37.24 -19.46
N PRO A 340 18.36 37.26 -18.98
CA PRO A 340 17.52 36.07 -18.91
C PRO A 340 17.15 35.57 -20.32
N PRO A 341 17.08 34.24 -20.54
CA PRO A 341 16.68 33.68 -21.82
C PRO A 341 15.21 34.00 -22.10
N SER A 342 14.96 34.54 -23.30
CA SER A 342 13.63 34.84 -23.82
C SER A 342 12.86 33.53 -24.05
N ILE A 343 11.84 33.27 -23.23
CA ILE A 343 10.92 32.14 -23.39
C ILE A 343 10.00 32.42 -24.58
N GLN A 344 10.21 31.71 -25.69
CA GLN A 344 9.27 31.70 -26.82
C GLN A 344 8.08 30.80 -26.47
N LEU A 345 6.89 31.40 -26.40
CA LEU A 345 5.62 30.68 -26.28
C LEU A 345 5.34 29.88 -27.56
N PRO A 346 4.92 28.60 -27.45
CA PRO A 346 4.51 27.82 -28.61
C PRO A 346 3.21 28.38 -29.22
N PRO A 347 3.00 28.21 -30.54
CA PRO A 347 1.79 28.68 -31.21
C PRO A 347 0.55 27.91 -30.74
N PRO A 348 -0.64 28.53 -30.75
CA PRO A 348 -1.88 27.91 -30.30
C PRO A 348 -2.27 26.72 -31.20
N LEU A 349 -2.58 25.60 -30.54
CA LEU A 349 -3.11 24.39 -31.17
C LEU A 349 -4.45 24.71 -31.86
N ARG A 350 -4.55 24.35 -33.15
CA ARG A 350 -5.80 24.47 -33.92
C ARG A 350 -6.79 23.40 -33.47
N ASP A 351 -8.03 23.83 -33.24
CA ASP A 351 -9.17 22.98 -32.87
C ASP A 351 -9.48 21.95 -33.97
N PHE A 352 -9.05 20.71 -33.75
CA PHE A 352 -9.54 19.55 -34.50
C PHE A 352 -10.72 18.94 -33.75
N SER A 353 -11.93 19.23 -34.21
CA SER A 353 -13.15 18.55 -33.78
C SER A 353 -13.36 17.30 -34.66
N PRO A 354 -13.27 16.07 -34.12
CA PRO A 354 -13.57 14.88 -34.91
C PRO A 354 -15.08 14.75 -35.18
N SER A 355 -15.39 14.32 -36.40
CA SER A 355 -16.75 14.14 -36.93
C SER A 355 -17.55 13.10 -36.13
N ARG A 356 -18.78 13.49 -35.75
CA ARG A 356 -19.74 12.68 -34.99
C ARG A 356 -20.15 11.42 -35.79
N PRO A 357 -20.02 10.19 -35.24
CA PRO A 357 -20.50 8.99 -35.92
C PRO A 357 -22.03 8.92 -35.95
N ARG A 358 -22.57 8.49 -37.09
CA ARG A 358 -24.01 8.31 -37.34
C ARG A 358 -24.59 7.16 -36.51
N VAL A 359 -25.75 7.43 -35.93
CA VAL A 359 -26.61 6.48 -35.22
C VAL A 359 -27.04 5.36 -36.18
N LYS A 360 -26.75 4.10 -35.84
CA LYS A 360 -27.35 2.92 -36.48
C LYS A 360 -28.39 2.30 -35.55
N GLU A 361 -29.43 1.80 -36.20
CA GLU A 361 -30.72 1.37 -35.68
C GLU A 361 -30.63 0.27 -34.61
N GLU A 362 -31.48 0.42 -33.60
CA GLU A 362 -31.71 -0.53 -32.51
C GLU A 362 -32.47 -1.77 -33.03
N ALA A 363 -31.89 -2.95 -32.85
CA ALA A 363 -32.60 -4.21 -33.06
C ALA A 363 -33.24 -4.67 -31.74
N SER A 364 -34.55 -4.97 -31.79
CA SER A 364 -35.33 -5.49 -30.67
C SER A 364 -34.87 -6.88 -30.22
N LEU A 365 -34.52 -7.01 -28.94
CA LEU A 365 -34.25 -8.28 -28.27
C LEU A 365 -35.56 -8.92 -27.81
N MET A 366 -35.98 -9.98 -28.50
CA MET A 366 -37.03 -10.90 -28.05
C MET A 366 -36.50 -11.77 -26.90
N TYR A 367 -37.26 -11.81 -25.80
CA TYR A 367 -36.99 -12.62 -24.61
C TYR A 367 -37.62 -14.00 -24.78
N THR A 368 -36.84 -15.08 -24.80
CA THR A 368 -37.33 -16.46 -24.75
C THR A 368 -37.05 -17.08 -23.39
N SER A 369 -38.11 -17.52 -22.70
CA SER A 369 -38.04 -18.29 -21.47
C SER A 369 -38.12 -19.79 -21.76
N VAL A 370 -37.04 -20.54 -21.51
CA VAL A 370 -37.00 -22.02 -21.51
C VAL A 370 -35.91 -22.41 -20.51
N GLY A 371 -36.02 -23.35 -19.57
CA GLY A 371 -37.04 -24.33 -19.19
C GLY A 371 -36.49 -25.09 -17.98
N GLY A 372 -37.38 -25.63 -17.14
CA GLY A 372 -37.02 -26.32 -15.90
C GLY A 372 -36.40 -27.71 -16.11
N TYR A 373 -35.44 -28.06 -15.25
CA TYR A 373 -34.91 -29.43 -15.11
C TYR A 373 -35.60 -30.13 -13.93
N PRO A 374 -36.20 -31.32 -14.13
CA PRO A 374 -36.56 -32.22 -13.05
C PRO A 374 -35.53 -33.35 -12.95
N GLY A 375 -34.96 -33.60 -11.77
CA GLY A 375 -34.11 -34.79 -11.60
C GLY A 375 -33.18 -34.83 -10.39
N ALA A 376 -33.67 -34.56 -9.17
CA ALA A 376 -32.92 -34.87 -7.94
C ALA A 376 -33.31 -36.24 -7.41
N ARG A 377 -32.44 -37.25 -7.60
CA ARG A 377 -32.56 -38.59 -6.99
C ARG A 377 -32.15 -38.51 -5.53
N THR A 378 -33.08 -38.85 -4.64
CA THR A 378 -32.88 -39.09 -3.21
C THR A 378 -32.01 -40.33 -2.97
N ARG A 379 -30.84 -40.17 -2.32
CA ARG A 379 -30.07 -41.28 -1.72
C ARG A 379 -30.53 -41.48 -0.27
N ALA A 380 -30.94 -42.70 0.04
CA ALA A 380 -31.35 -43.13 1.37
C ALA A 380 -30.21 -42.99 2.39
N ALA A 381 -30.50 -42.36 3.52
CA ALA A 381 -29.64 -42.25 4.67
C ALA A 381 -29.52 -43.60 5.40
N ARG A 382 -28.28 -44.04 5.66
CA ARG A 382 -27.99 -45.11 6.62
C ARG A 382 -28.00 -44.50 8.03
N SER A 383 -28.80 -45.07 8.90
CA SER A 383 -28.86 -44.76 10.34
C SER A 383 -27.52 -45.06 11.02
N PRO A 384 -26.92 -44.11 11.76
CA PRO A 384 -25.76 -44.39 12.60
C PRO A 384 -26.19 -45.15 13.87
N SER A 385 -25.36 -46.11 14.27
CA SER A 385 -25.50 -46.94 15.47
C SER A 385 -25.55 -46.10 16.76
N PRO A 386 -26.11 -46.63 17.87
CA PRO A 386 -26.26 -45.87 19.11
C PRO A 386 -24.89 -45.61 19.72
N SER A 387 -24.58 -44.32 19.86
CA SER A 387 -23.38 -43.80 20.51
C SER A 387 -23.36 -44.18 21.98
N GLY A 388 -22.22 -44.71 22.44
CA GLY A 388 -21.85 -44.69 23.84
C GLY A 388 -21.91 -43.25 24.35
N SER A 389 -22.34 -43.07 25.60
CA SER A 389 -22.54 -41.78 26.26
C SER A 389 -21.37 -40.82 26.00
N PHE A 390 -21.58 -39.89 25.07
CA PHE A 390 -20.63 -38.83 24.77
C PHE A 390 -20.68 -37.85 25.92
N ASP A 391 -19.65 -37.85 26.76
CA ASP A 391 -19.50 -36.87 27.82
C ASP A 391 -18.84 -35.60 27.23
N PRO A 392 -19.61 -34.52 27.01
CA PRO A 392 -19.09 -33.31 26.39
C PRO A 392 -18.01 -32.64 27.24
N ALA A 393 -18.00 -32.87 28.56
CA ALA A 393 -16.96 -32.35 29.44
C ALA A 393 -15.61 -33.04 29.18
N ALA A 394 -15.63 -34.35 28.93
CA ALA A 394 -14.43 -35.10 28.58
C ALA A 394 -13.89 -34.72 27.21
N ALA A 395 -14.75 -34.40 26.24
CA ALA A 395 -14.34 -33.92 24.92
C ALA A 395 -13.67 -32.54 25.01
N LEU A 396 -14.27 -31.61 25.76
CA LEU A 396 -13.70 -30.27 25.98
C LEU A 396 -12.35 -30.34 26.70
N SER A 397 -12.25 -31.18 27.73
CA SER A 397 -11.00 -31.37 28.48
C SER A 397 -9.88 -31.95 27.63
N ARG A 398 -10.17 -32.84 26.66
CA ARG A 398 -9.17 -33.33 25.70
C ARG A 398 -8.69 -32.24 24.76
N GLN A 399 -9.60 -31.39 24.28
CA GLN A 399 -9.26 -30.27 23.42
C GLN A 399 -8.34 -29.26 24.11
N TYR A 400 -8.60 -28.93 25.38
CA TYR A 400 -7.70 -28.08 26.17
C TYR A 400 -6.34 -28.73 26.45
N ALA A 401 -6.32 -30.04 26.75
CA ALA A 401 -5.07 -30.77 26.96
C ALA A 401 -4.21 -30.86 25.69
N GLU A 402 -4.83 -31.03 24.52
CA GLU A 402 -4.13 -31.00 23.22
C GLU A 402 -3.60 -29.61 22.89
N SER A 403 -4.38 -28.56 23.14
CA SER A 403 -3.94 -27.17 22.94
C SER A 403 -2.76 -26.81 23.84
N ALA A 404 -2.79 -27.20 25.12
CA ALA A 404 -1.68 -26.97 26.06
C ALA A 404 -0.40 -27.74 25.67
N ARG A 405 -0.52 -28.94 25.11
CA ARG A 405 0.61 -29.71 24.57
C ARG A 405 1.20 -29.06 23.33
N GLN A 406 0.37 -28.54 22.43
CA GLN A 406 0.82 -27.81 21.24
C GLN A 406 1.54 -26.51 21.61
N GLU A 407 1.01 -25.75 22.59
CA GLU A 407 1.65 -24.53 23.07
C GLU A 407 3.00 -24.81 23.76
N SER A 408 3.09 -25.90 24.53
CA SER A 408 4.34 -26.32 25.18
C SER A 408 5.39 -26.78 24.17
N ALA A 409 4.98 -27.54 23.14
CA ALA A 409 5.87 -27.94 22.04
C ALA A 409 6.34 -26.73 21.21
N TRP A 410 5.46 -25.76 20.96
CA TRP A 410 5.82 -24.52 20.29
C TRP A 410 6.84 -23.69 21.09
N LYS A 411 6.66 -23.56 22.41
CA LYS A 411 7.62 -22.87 23.29
C LYS A 411 8.99 -23.56 23.33
N GLN A 412 9.02 -24.90 23.32
CA GLN A 412 10.27 -25.66 23.29
C GLN A 412 11.01 -25.53 21.95
N ASN A 413 10.29 -25.56 20.83
CA ASN A 413 10.88 -25.34 19.50
C ASN A 413 11.37 -23.91 19.33
N TYR A 414 10.62 -22.91 19.82
CA TYR A 414 11.02 -21.50 19.80
C TYR A 414 12.28 -21.25 20.65
N ALA A 415 12.40 -21.90 21.81
CA ALA A 415 13.60 -21.82 22.64
C ALA A 415 14.82 -22.52 22.01
N ALA A 416 14.60 -23.55 21.19
CA ALA A 416 15.67 -24.22 20.45
C ALA A 416 16.11 -23.43 19.20
N GLU A 417 15.19 -22.78 18.47
CA GLU A 417 15.49 -21.94 17.31
C GLU A 417 16.10 -20.58 17.69
N ALA A 418 15.75 -20.02 18.86
CA ALA A 418 16.38 -18.81 19.37
C ALA A 418 17.88 -19.01 19.66
N LEU A 419 18.37 -20.26 19.78
CA LEU A 419 19.77 -20.56 20.03
C LEU A 419 20.62 -20.72 18.75
N ASP A 420 20.02 -20.68 17.55
CA ASP A 420 20.72 -20.98 16.27
C ASP A 420 20.54 -19.88 15.22
N SER A 421 20.10 -18.69 15.64
CA SER A 421 19.98 -17.52 14.78
C SER A 421 21.38 -16.95 14.48
N ASP A 422 21.85 -17.09 13.24
CA ASP A 422 23.06 -16.42 12.72
C ASP A 422 23.09 -14.90 13.06
N GLU A 423 21.90 -14.28 13.21
CA GLU A 423 21.74 -12.88 13.61
C GLU A 423 22.10 -12.64 15.09
N GLU A 424 21.86 -13.60 15.98
CA GLU A 424 22.27 -13.55 17.40
C GLU A 424 23.78 -13.79 17.55
N LEU A 425 24.34 -14.66 16.71
CA LEU A 425 25.78 -14.90 16.60
C LEU A 425 26.50 -13.64 16.08
N GLU A 426 25.95 -12.96 15.07
CA GLU A 426 26.45 -11.65 14.61
C GLU A 426 26.37 -10.57 15.70
N LEU A 427 25.27 -10.52 16.47
CA LEU A 427 25.12 -9.60 17.59
C LEU A 427 26.10 -9.90 18.73
N GLN A 428 26.38 -11.18 19.00
CA GLN A 428 27.36 -11.60 19.99
C GLN A 428 28.78 -11.21 19.56
N HIS A 429 29.14 -11.46 18.30
CA HIS A 429 30.42 -11.00 17.73
C HIS A 429 30.54 -9.46 17.68
N ALA A 430 29.43 -8.73 17.52
CA ALA A 430 29.42 -7.28 17.61
C ALA A 430 29.66 -6.80 19.05
N ARG A 431 29.07 -7.47 20.05
CA ARG A 431 29.32 -7.18 21.48
C ARG A 431 30.76 -7.46 21.89
N GLU A 432 31.31 -8.59 21.49
CA GLU A 432 32.71 -8.93 21.78
C GLU A 432 33.69 -7.94 21.14
N ARG A 433 33.43 -7.48 19.91
CA ARG A 433 34.22 -6.42 19.27
C ARG A 433 34.17 -5.10 20.04
N MET A 434 32.99 -4.69 20.49
CA MET A 434 32.81 -3.48 21.30
C MET A 434 33.52 -3.58 22.66
N GLU A 435 33.43 -4.73 23.31
CA GLU A 435 34.06 -4.96 24.61
C GLU A 435 35.59 -5.02 24.50
N LYS A 436 36.11 -5.65 23.44
CA LYS A 436 37.55 -5.63 23.12
C LYS A 436 38.06 -4.21 22.88
N GLN A 437 37.36 -3.40 22.09
CA GLN A 437 37.73 -2.00 21.86
C GLN A 437 37.71 -1.18 23.17
N ARG A 438 36.73 -1.43 24.04
CA ARG A 438 36.65 -0.77 25.35
C ARG A 438 37.85 -1.14 26.23
N TRP A 439 38.23 -2.42 26.26
CA TRP A 439 39.37 -2.91 27.03
C TRP A 439 40.70 -2.38 26.51
N GLU A 440 40.87 -2.30 25.18
CA GLU A 440 42.05 -1.70 24.55
C GLU A 440 42.22 -0.22 24.91
N ARG A 441 41.12 0.56 24.95
CA ARG A 441 41.15 1.96 25.41
C ARG A 441 41.58 2.07 26.88
N LEU A 442 40.95 1.28 27.75
CA LEU A 442 41.30 1.27 29.19
C LEU A 442 42.77 0.93 29.43
N ASN A 443 43.32 -0.02 28.68
CA ASN A 443 44.74 -0.36 28.80
C ASN A 443 45.66 0.70 28.23
N LYS A 444 45.26 1.37 27.14
CA LYS A 444 46.00 2.52 26.60
C LYS A 444 46.07 3.64 27.62
N ASP A 445 44.95 3.99 28.24
CA ASP A 445 44.87 5.03 29.27
C ASP A 445 45.69 4.65 30.51
N LYS A 446 45.65 3.38 30.93
CA LYS A 446 46.48 2.87 32.02
C LYS A 446 47.98 2.96 31.71
N ARG A 447 48.41 2.65 30.49
CA ARG A 447 49.82 2.79 30.09
C ARG A 447 50.26 4.25 30.09
N ALA A 448 49.45 5.13 29.51
CA ALA A 448 49.74 6.57 29.50
C ALA A 448 49.86 7.13 30.93
N TRP A 449 49.03 6.65 31.86
CA TRP A 449 49.12 7.02 33.26
C TRP A 449 50.38 6.51 33.96
N LEU A 450 50.82 5.28 33.66
CA LEU A 450 52.06 4.73 34.20
C LEU A 450 53.31 5.43 33.63
N GLU A 451 53.31 5.76 32.34
CA GLU A 451 54.39 6.56 31.72
C GLU A 451 54.49 7.94 32.36
N ALA A 452 53.35 8.60 32.61
CA ALA A 452 53.33 9.90 33.29
C ALA A 452 53.81 9.85 34.76
N LEU A 453 53.76 8.68 35.41
CA LEU A 453 54.33 8.50 36.75
C LEU A 453 55.85 8.30 36.70
N ASP A 454 56.35 7.53 35.73
CA ASP A 454 57.79 7.32 35.54
C ASP A 454 58.50 8.65 35.23
N ASP A 455 57.89 9.50 34.39
CA ASP A 455 58.43 10.84 34.08
C ASP A 455 58.42 11.80 35.29
N SER A 456 57.66 11.49 36.35
CA SER A 456 57.53 12.37 37.53
C SER A 456 58.56 12.10 38.64
N ASP A 457 59.27 10.96 38.56
CA ASP A 457 60.31 10.60 39.55
C ASP A 457 61.71 11.12 39.17
N ASP A 458 61.93 11.59 37.93
CA ASP A 458 63.21 12.18 37.49
C ASP A 458 63.44 13.64 37.96
N ASP A 459 62.43 14.29 38.57
CA ASP A 459 62.50 15.66 39.09
C ASP A 459 62.64 15.74 40.64
N ARG A 460 62.94 14.62 41.31
CA ARG A 460 63.29 14.55 42.75
C ARG A 460 64.72 14.09 42.97
#